data_AF-A0A3E2CT25-F1
#
_entry.id   AF-A0A3E2CT25-F1
#
_cell.length_a   1.000
_cell.length_b   1.000
_cell.length_c   1.000
_cell.angle_alpha   90.00
_cell.angle_beta   90.00
_cell.angle_gamma   90.00
#
_symmetry.space_group_name_H-M   'P 1'
#
loop_
_entity.id
_entity.type
_entity.pdbx_description
1 polymer ?
#
loop_
_entity_poly.entity_id
_entity_poly.type
_entity_poly.pdbx_seq_one_letter_code
_entity_poly.pdbx_strand_id
1 'polypeptide(L)'
;EIAERSDLFIEAFDNRESKAMVLDYFMNHPNKYVITASGLSGLGDIKNVKIKHLSNVCLVGDFKSSPEEGLYLPYVSIIASLEALEALKWIKNGGNYGE
;
A
#
# COMPACT_ATOMS: atom_id res chain seq x y z
N GLU A 1 -14.40 -5.04 -14.97
CA GLU A 1 -15.09 -3.74 -14.80
C GLU A 1 -14.35 -2.75 -13.90
N ILE A 2 -14.32 -2.90 -12.56
CA ILE A 2 -13.65 -1.90 -11.67
C ILE A 2 -12.16 -1.76 -12.01
N ALA A 3 -11.47 -2.90 -12.13
CA ALA A 3 -10.06 -2.92 -12.48
C ALA A 3 -9.77 -2.24 -13.83
N GLU A 4 -10.70 -2.26 -14.80
CA GLU A 4 -10.48 -1.69 -16.12
C GLU A 4 -10.68 -0.17 -16.14
N ARG A 5 -11.57 0.35 -15.28
CA ARG A 5 -11.95 1.77 -15.24
C ARG A 5 -11.10 2.63 -14.31
N SER A 6 -10.15 2.01 -13.62
CA SER A 6 -9.28 2.67 -12.65
C SER A 6 -7.82 2.41 -12.97
N ASP A 7 -7.01 3.44 -12.76
CA ASP A 7 -5.55 3.41 -12.95
C ASP A 7 -4.81 3.39 -11.61
N LEU A 8 -5.48 3.78 -10.52
CA LEU A 8 -4.94 3.84 -9.16
C LEU A 8 -5.79 2.99 -8.22
N PHE A 9 -5.10 2.17 -7.42
CA PHE A 9 -5.71 1.25 -6.47
C PHE A 9 -5.03 1.38 -5.10
N ILE A 10 -5.81 1.19 -4.05
CA ILE A 10 -5.32 0.94 -2.69
C ILE A 10 -5.73 -0.47 -2.33
N GLU A 11 -4.76 -1.29 -1.97
CA GLU A 11 -4.92 -2.68 -1.53
C GLU A 11 -5.19 -2.68 -0.02
N ALA A 12 -6.31 -3.27 0.38
CA ALA A 12 -6.76 -3.32 1.78
C ALA A 12 -7.31 -4.71 2.16
N PHE A 13 -6.69 -5.78 1.64
CA PHE A 13 -7.05 -7.15 2.00
C PHE A 13 -6.33 -7.56 3.28
N ASP A 14 -7.09 -8.11 4.23
CA ASP A 14 -6.52 -8.62 5.49
C ASP A 14 -5.76 -9.95 5.32
N ASN A 15 -6.08 -10.72 4.28
CA ASN A 15 -5.50 -12.05 4.09
C ASN A 15 -4.29 -12.03 3.15
N ARG A 16 -3.24 -12.75 3.54
CA ARG A 16 -1.95 -12.79 2.83
C ARG A 16 -2.06 -13.32 1.40
N GLU A 17 -2.94 -14.29 1.17
CA GLU A 17 -3.12 -14.95 -0.13
C GLU A 17 -3.73 -14.00 -1.17
N SER A 18 -4.79 -13.29 -0.81
CA SER A 18 -5.43 -12.29 -1.68
C SER A 18 -4.46 -11.16 -2.00
N LYS A 19 -3.70 -10.71 -0.99
CA LYS A 19 -2.67 -9.70 -1.20
C LYS A 19 -1.60 -10.14 -2.19
N ALA A 20 -1.11 -11.37 -2.08
CA ALA A 20 -0.12 -11.91 -3.00
C ALA A 20 -0.68 -11.99 -4.43
N MET A 21 -1.93 -12.47 -4.59
CA MET A 21 -2.61 -12.52 -5.88
C MET A 21 -2.77 -11.11 -6.50
N VAL A 22 -3.12 -10.12 -5.69
CA VAL A 22 -3.28 -8.73 -6.14
C VAL A 22 -1.95 -8.15 -6.57
N LEU A 23 -0.88 -8.35 -5.78
CA LEU A 23 0.46 -7.90 -6.16
C LEU A 23 0.94 -8.53 -7.46
N ASP A 24 0.74 -9.84 -7.63
CA ASP A 24 1.09 -10.54 -8.88
C ASP A 24 0.32 -9.98 -10.08
N TYR A 25 -0.98 -9.70 -9.91
CA TYR A 25 -1.77 -9.03 -10.94
C TYR A 25 -1.17 -7.68 -11.35
N PHE A 26 -0.84 -6.81 -10.38
CA PHE A 26 -0.30 -5.49 -10.67
C PHE A 26 1.12 -5.54 -11.27
N MET A 27 1.96 -6.49 -10.85
CA MET A 27 3.27 -6.71 -11.48
C MET A 27 3.17 -7.04 -12.97
N ASN A 28 2.07 -7.69 -13.39
CA ASN A 28 1.79 -8.00 -14.79
C ASN A 28 1.01 -6.90 -15.54
N HIS A 29 0.61 -5.82 -14.86
CA HIS A 29 -0.16 -4.70 -15.43
C HIS A 29 0.48 -3.35 -15.09
N PRO A 30 1.63 -3.01 -15.70
CA PRO A 30 2.41 -1.82 -15.35
C PRO A 30 1.69 -0.48 -15.60
N ASN A 31 0.61 -0.49 -16.39
CA ASN A 31 -0.25 0.66 -16.61
C ASN A 31 -1.21 0.93 -15.44
N LYS A 32 -1.22 0.08 -14.42
CA LYS A 32 -2.06 0.22 -13.23
C LYS A 32 -1.19 0.36 -11.99
N TYR A 33 -1.46 1.35 -11.18
CA TYR A 33 -0.70 1.67 -9.99
C TYR A 33 -1.42 1.16 -8.73
N VAL A 34 -0.70 0.49 -7.84
CA VAL A 34 -1.24 0.00 -6.57
C VAL A 34 -0.45 0.53 -5.39
N ILE A 35 -1.15 0.92 -4.34
CA ILE A 35 -0.60 1.25 -3.02
C ILE A 35 -1.02 0.14 -2.06
N THR A 36 -0.08 -0.37 -1.26
CA THR A 36 -0.35 -1.45 -0.30
C THR A 36 0.45 -1.24 0.99
N ALA A 37 -0.18 -1.56 2.11
CA ALA A 37 0.46 -1.55 3.43
C ALA A 37 1.43 -2.74 3.56
N SER A 38 2.45 -2.70 4.41
CA SER A 38 3.22 -3.90 4.81
C SER A 38 3.90 -3.69 6.15
N GLY A 39 3.56 -4.54 7.12
CA GLY A 39 3.91 -4.32 8.52
C GLY A 39 3.01 -3.25 9.15
N LEU A 40 1.83 -3.68 9.61
CA LEU A 40 0.78 -2.87 10.22
C LEU A 40 0.39 -3.37 11.62
N SER A 41 1.24 -4.19 12.23
CA SER A 41 0.96 -4.88 13.49
C SER A 41 1.77 -4.29 14.65
N GLY A 42 1.39 -4.63 15.87
CA GLY A 42 1.93 -4.06 17.09
C GLY A 42 1.58 -2.58 17.28
N LEU A 43 2.27 -1.95 18.22
CA LEU A 43 2.19 -0.52 18.53
C LEU A 43 3.37 0.25 17.92
N GLY A 44 3.83 -0.17 16.73
CA GLY A 44 5.12 0.20 16.14
C GLY A 44 5.47 1.70 16.21
N ASP A 45 6.77 2.01 16.21
CA ASP A 45 7.24 3.40 16.15
C ASP A 45 7.04 3.98 14.75
N ILE A 46 6.33 5.10 14.65
CA ILE A 46 6.08 5.81 13.40
C ILE A 46 7.37 6.17 12.65
N LYS A 47 8.51 6.32 13.34
CA LYS A 47 9.82 6.58 12.71
C LYS A 47 10.29 5.41 11.84
N ASN A 48 9.80 4.20 12.10
CA ASN A 48 10.10 3.00 11.34
C ASN A 48 9.22 2.86 10.10
N VAL A 49 8.10 3.58 10.02
CA VAL A 49 7.24 3.59 8.85
C VAL A 49 7.98 4.27 7.69
N LYS A 50 7.97 3.60 6.54
CA LYS A 50 8.59 4.05 5.30
C LYS A 50 7.62 3.90 4.14
N ILE A 51 7.84 4.70 3.12
CA ILE A 51 7.15 4.60 1.83
C ILE A 51 8.22 4.20 0.81
N LYS A 52 7.94 3.17 -0.01
CA LYS A 52 8.82 2.71 -1.08
C LYS A 52 8.04 2.67 -2.38
N HIS A 53 8.57 3.30 -3.41
CA HIS A 53 8.02 3.24 -4.76
C HIS A 53 8.84 2.25 -5.59
N LEU A 54 8.16 1.30 -6.22
CA LEU A 54 8.74 0.21 -7.01
C LEU A 54 7.96 0.10 -8.32
N SER A 55 8.39 0.82 -9.37
CA SER A 55 7.67 0.91 -10.64
C SER A 55 6.21 1.34 -10.43
N ASN A 56 5.24 0.43 -10.56
CA ASN A 56 3.81 0.67 -10.38
C ASN A 56 3.25 0.23 -9.01
N VAL A 57 4.12 -0.08 -8.05
CA VAL A 57 3.74 -0.50 -6.69
C VAL A 57 4.30 0.47 -5.65
N CYS A 58 3.45 0.99 -4.78
CA CYS A 58 3.82 1.74 -3.58
C CYS A 58 3.64 0.86 -2.34
N LEU A 59 4.69 0.69 -1.54
CA LEU A 59 4.64 -0.02 -0.26
C LEU A 59 4.68 0.99 0.89
N VAL A 60 3.76 0.88 1.84
CA VAL A 60 3.68 1.76 3.02
C VAL A 60 3.73 0.92 4.29
N GLY A 61 4.65 1.19 5.22
CA GLY A 61 4.67 0.50 6.52
C GLY A 61 6.06 0.29 7.08
N ASP A 62 6.16 -0.52 8.13
CA ASP A 62 7.44 -0.80 8.80
C ASP A 62 8.23 -1.97 8.18
N PHE A 63 7.59 -2.76 7.30
CA PHE A 63 8.14 -3.92 6.59
C PHE A 63 8.71 -5.03 7.48
N LYS A 64 8.35 -5.06 8.76
CA LYS A 64 8.88 -6.00 9.75
C LYS A 64 7.79 -6.67 10.56
N SER A 65 6.77 -5.91 10.97
CA SER A 65 5.78 -6.41 11.91
C SER A 65 4.86 -7.43 11.28
N SER A 66 4.37 -8.35 12.11
CA SER A 66 3.50 -9.43 11.69
C SER A 66 2.24 -9.53 12.55
N PRO A 67 1.12 -10.07 12.02
CA PRO A 67 -0.17 -10.08 12.73
C PRO A 67 -0.15 -10.70 14.13
N GLU A 68 0.82 -11.57 14.41
CA GLU A 68 1.07 -12.19 15.72
C GLU A 68 1.41 -11.16 16.82
N GLU A 69 1.86 -9.96 16.45
CA GLU A 69 2.12 -8.83 17.36
C GLU A 69 0.84 -8.04 17.71
N GLY A 70 -0.31 -8.42 17.14
CA GLY A 70 -1.62 -7.81 17.38
C GLY A 70 -1.92 -6.65 16.44
N LEU A 71 -3.21 -6.46 16.11
CA LEU A 71 -3.67 -5.36 15.27
C LEU A 71 -4.33 -4.28 16.13
N TYR A 72 -3.75 -3.09 16.12
CA TYR A 72 -4.22 -1.95 16.89
C TYR A 72 -4.79 -0.90 15.96
N LEU A 73 -6.11 -0.65 16.06
CA LEU A 73 -6.83 0.27 15.19
C LEU A 73 -6.14 1.63 14.98
N PRO A 74 -5.56 2.30 16.01
CA PRO A 74 -4.85 3.56 15.81
C PRO A 74 -3.65 3.43 14.87
N TYR A 75 -2.85 2.37 14.98
CA TYR A 75 -1.69 2.16 14.13
C TYR A 75 -2.10 1.82 12.70
N VAL A 76 -3.09 0.94 12.53
CA VAL A 76 -3.70 0.64 11.22
C VAL A 76 -4.22 1.90 10.54
N SER A 77 -4.89 2.78 11.29
CA SER A 77 -5.45 4.03 10.78
C SER A 77 -4.36 4.99 10.28
N ILE A 78 -3.19 5.02 10.94
CA ILE A 78 -2.05 5.82 10.49
C ILE A 78 -1.53 5.30 9.15
N ILE A 79 -1.34 3.98 9.00
CA ILE A 79 -0.85 3.39 7.76
C ILE A 79 -1.86 3.65 6.61
N ALA A 80 -3.15 3.39 6.85
CA ALA A 80 -4.20 3.67 5.86
C ALA A 80 -4.25 5.15 5.45
N SER A 81 -4.04 6.07 6.39
CA SER A 81 -3.97 7.51 6.10
C SER A 81 -2.76 7.86 5.22
N LEU A 82 -1.63 7.19 5.43
CA LEU A 82 -0.44 7.37 4.60
C LEU A 82 -0.65 6.81 3.18
N GLU A 83 -1.33 5.67 3.03
CA GLU A 83 -1.70 5.14 1.70
C GLU A 83 -2.61 6.11 0.95
N ALA A 84 -3.61 6.69 1.62
CA ALA A 84 -4.47 7.72 1.04
C ALA A 84 -3.71 9.00 0.68
N LEU A 85 -2.76 9.43 1.52
CA LEU A 85 -1.89 10.57 1.22
C LEU A 85 -1.03 10.31 -0.02
N GLU A 86 -0.51 9.09 -0.16
CA GLU A 86 0.21 8.68 -1.35
C GLU A 86 -0.69 8.73 -2.58
N ALA A 87 -1.90 8.18 -2.52
CA ALA A 87 -2.86 8.28 -3.62
C ALA A 87 -3.06 9.73 -4.11
N LEU A 88 -3.19 10.70 -3.19
CA LEU A 88 -3.29 12.12 -3.53
C LEU A 88 -2.04 12.67 -4.20
N LYS A 89 -0.84 12.27 -3.76
CA LYS A 89 0.43 12.68 -4.40
C LYS A 89 0.53 12.13 -5.82
N TRP A 90 0.21 10.87 -6.02
CA TRP A 90 0.19 10.24 -7.35
C TRP A 90 -0.74 10.99 -8.31
N ILE A 91 -1.96 11.29 -7.86
CA ILE A 91 -2.96 12.05 -8.64
C ILE A 91 -2.41 13.44 -8.98
N LYS A 92 -1.88 14.15 -7.98
CA LYS A 92 -1.32 15.50 -8.15
C LYS A 92 -0.19 15.53 -9.18
N ASN A 93 0.61 14.46 -9.24
CA ASN A 93 1.76 14.35 -10.14
C ASN A 93 1.39 13.82 -11.53
N GLY A 94 0.09 13.65 -11.85
CA GLY A 94 -0.36 13.23 -13.17
C GLY A 94 -0.11 11.76 -13.47
N GLY A 95 -0.14 10.91 -12.44
CA GLY A 95 -0.04 9.46 -12.60
C GLY A 95 1.36 8.88 -12.50
N ASN A 96 2.29 9.62 -11.90
CA ASN A 96 3.67 9.18 -11.69
C ASN A 96 4.20 9.67 -10.34
N TYR A 97 5.25 9.02 -9.85
CA TYR A 97 6.05 9.56 -8.75
C TYR A 97 7.40 10.11 -9.19
N GLY A 98 7.70 10.03 -10.49
CA GLY A 98 8.97 10.42 -11.08
C GLY A 98 10.14 9.51 -10.67
N GLU A 99 11.04 9.28 -11.62
CA GLU A 99 12.40 9.75 -11.42
C GLU A 99 12.46 11.23 -11.82
#